data_AF-A0A395J4X7-F1
#
_entry.id   AF-A0A395J4X7-F1
#
_cell.length_a   1.000
_cell.length_b   1.000
_cell.length_c   1.000
_cell.angle_alpha   90.00
_cell.angle_beta   90.00
_cell.angle_gamma   90.00
#
_symmetry.space_group_name_H-M   'P 1'
#
loop_
_entity.id
_entity.type
_entity.pdbx_description
1 polymer ?
#
loop_
_entity_poly.entity_id
_entity_poly.type
_entity_poly.pdbx_seq_one_letter_code
_entity_poly.pdbx_strand_id
1 'polypeptide(L)'
;MLGPLDIDLSKFGVSSKNGFLPDVNPLPRLEAFSEWEDLVDCIPKLLEEGSFRQHADALAILDTSNLHEEDEWRRAYHLFREQEHVISWTAEGRIYDEGEGKGEWRQYNGGSNAQSSLMQFWECSVGVKHVPTRLTGNTPEVISPKKGGNDFLDEMRNYMPGPHAAFLEKISEISPIHTYVNSSDCPSEVTQCLQPCC
;
A
#
# COMPACT_ATOMS: atom_id res chain seq x y z
N MET A 1 -9.40 22.59 23.62
CA MET A 1 -8.04 22.49 23.03
C MET A 1 -7.61 21.06 23.08
N LEU A 2 -7.19 20.48 21.94
CA LEU A 2 -6.49 19.20 21.94
C LEU A 2 -5.23 19.39 22.82
N GLY A 3 -5.03 18.52 23.82
CA GLY A 3 -3.82 18.54 24.64
C GLY A 3 -2.57 18.27 23.80
N PRO A 4 -1.36 18.30 24.38
CA PRO A 4 -0.16 17.91 23.66
C PRO A 4 -0.34 16.49 23.09
N LEU A 5 -0.25 16.38 21.77
CA LEU A 5 -0.26 15.10 21.08
C LEU A 5 1.12 14.47 21.22
N ASP A 6 1.27 13.63 22.24
CA ASP A 6 2.46 12.81 22.45
C ASP A 6 2.39 11.56 21.57
N ILE A 7 2.59 11.75 20.26
CA ILE A 7 2.62 10.67 19.28
C ILE A 7 4.07 10.43 18.86
N ASP A 8 4.57 9.25 19.22
CA ASP A 8 5.87 8.77 18.75
C ASP A 8 5.74 8.22 17.32
N LEU A 9 6.09 9.03 16.33
CA LEU A 9 6.02 8.71 14.90
C LEU A 9 6.87 7.49 14.52
N SER A 10 7.95 7.21 15.28
CA SER A 10 8.86 6.11 14.97
C SER A 10 8.19 4.74 15.14
N LYS A 11 7.27 4.61 16.11
CA LYS A 11 6.46 3.38 16.32
C LYS A 11 5.54 3.06 15.14
N PHE A 12 5.24 4.09 14.35
CA PHE A 12 4.44 3.97 13.16
C PHE A 12 5.28 3.84 11.89
N GLY A 13 6.61 3.81 11.98
CA GLY A 13 7.48 3.81 10.80
C GLY A 13 7.36 5.10 9.98
N VAL A 14 7.01 6.22 10.62
CA VAL A 14 6.93 7.55 9.99
C VAL A 14 8.19 8.33 10.37
N SER A 15 9.02 8.61 9.37
CA SER A 15 10.23 9.41 9.48
C SER A 15 9.89 10.90 9.66
N SER A 16 10.62 11.56 10.55
CA SER A 16 10.56 13.03 10.69
C SER A 16 11.18 13.78 9.51
N LYS A 17 11.96 13.09 8.66
CA LYS A 17 12.66 13.66 7.51
C LYS A 17 11.97 13.32 6.19
N ASN A 18 11.54 12.07 6.04
CA ASN A 18 11.05 11.50 4.79
C ASN A 18 9.55 11.11 4.85
N GLY A 19 8.87 11.31 5.97
CA GLY A 19 7.46 10.95 6.14
C GLY A 19 7.27 9.42 6.10
N PHE A 20 6.38 8.93 5.24
CA PHE A 20 6.11 7.48 5.11
C PHE A 20 7.21 6.72 4.34
N LEU A 21 8.27 7.41 3.88
CA LEU A 21 9.42 6.75 3.27
C LEU A 21 10.49 6.41 4.32
N PRO A 22 11.22 5.30 4.15
CA PRO A 22 12.33 4.93 5.04
C PRO A 22 13.43 6.01 5.11
N ASP A 23 14.13 6.09 6.23
CA ASP A 23 15.32 6.94 6.40
C ASP A 23 16.57 6.39 5.73
N VAL A 24 16.61 5.07 5.53
CA VAL A 24 17.71 4.33 4.92
C VAL A 24 17.26 3.83 3.56
N ASN A 25 18.15 3.87 2.58
CA ASN A 25 17.87 3.33 1.25
C ASN A 25 17.63 1.80 1.34
N PRO A 26 16.68 1.26 0.56
CA PRO A 26 16.45 -0.19 0.52
C PRO A 26 17.71 -0.97 0.14
N LEU A 27 17.82 -2.20 0.65
CA LEU A 27 18.89 -3.12 0.28
C LEU A 27 18.88 -3.37 -1.24
N PRO A 28 19.99 -3.11 -1.95
CA PRO A 28 20.01 -3.16 -3.41
C PRO A 28 20.02 -4.58 -3.98
N ARG A 29 20.64 -5.53 -3.26
CA ARG A 29 20.81 -6.94 -3.66
C ARG A 29 20.80 -7.80 -2.40
N LEU A 30 20.25 -9.00 -2.48
CA LEU A 30 20.22 -9.98 -1.39
C LEU A 30 20.91 -11.29 -1.82
N GLU A 31 22.09 -11.56 -1.25
CA GLU A 31 22.95 -12.68 -1.67
C GLU A 31 22.26 -14.05 -1.52
N ALA A 32 21.54 -14.26 -0.42
CA ALA A 32 20.80 -15.50 -0.18
C ALA A 32 19.67 -15.77 -1.20
N PHE A 33 19.30 -14.77 -2.00
CA PHE A 33 18.25 -14.83 -3.03
C PHE A 33 18.79 -14.51 -4.42
N SER A 34 20.09 -14.77 -4.67
CA SER A 34 20.76 -14.39 -5.93
C SER A 34 20.07 -14.93 -7.19
N GLU A 35 19.48 -16.13 -7.15
CA GLU A 35 18.78 -16.68 -8.33
C GLU A 35 17.50 -15.89 -8.66
N TRP A 36 16.82 -15.36 -7.64
CA TRP A 36 15.65 -14.51 -7.83
C TRP A 36 16.05 -13.11 -8.28
N GLU A 37 17.16 -12.58 -7.77
CA GLU A 37 17.78 -11.33 -8.23
C GLU A 37 18.09 -11.39 -9.73
N ASP A 38 18.80 -12.44 -10.15
CA ASP A 38 19.19 -12.64 -11.55
C ASP A 38 17.98 -12.79 -12.47
N LEU A 39 16.93 -13.49 -12.03
CA LEU A 39 15.68 -13.61 -12.78
C LEU A 39 15.00 -12.25 -12.99
N VAL A 40 14.89 -11.45 -11.93
CA VAL A 40 14.28 -10.11 -11.98
C VAL A 40 15.06 -9.19 -12.92
N ASP A 41 16.39 -9.22 -12.86
CA ASP A 41 17.26 -8.45 -13.76
C ASP A 41 17.04 -8.84 -15.24
N CYS A 42 16.59 -10.06 -15.52
CA CYS A 42 16.33 -10.57 -16.86
C CYS A 42 14.88 -10.42 -17.35
N ILE A 43 13.97 -9.86 -16.55
CA ILE A 43 12.53 -9.74 -16.90
C ILE A 43 12.31 -9.19 -18.32
N PRO A 44 12.90 -8.04 -18.75
CA PRO A 44 12.58 -7.47 -20.05
C PRO A 44 12.89 -8.42 -21.21
N LYS A 45 14.07 -9.06 -21.18
CA LYS A 45 14.49 -10.02 -22.19
C LYS A 45 13.61 -11.27 -22.21
N LEU A 46 13.32 -11.82 -21.03
CA LEU A 46 12.50 -13.04 -20.91
C LEU A 46 11.04 -12.81 -21.32
N LEU A 47 10.54 -11.58 -21.18
CA LEU A 47 9.23 -11.17 -21.70
C LEU A 47 9.23 -11.08 -23.23
N GLU A 48 10.27 -10.49 -23.85
CA GLU A 48 10.42 -10.45 -25.31
C GLU A 48 10.48 -11.85 -25.93
N GLU A 49 11.14 -12.79 -25.25
CA GLU A 49 11.27 -14.19 -25.68
C GLU A 49 10.05 -15.05 -25.33
N GLY A 50 9.11 -14.56 -24.52
CA GLY A 50 7.97 -15.32 -24.01
C GLY A 50 8.36 -16.49 -23.09
N SER A 51 9.58 -16.45 -22.52
CA SER A 51 10.20 -17.56 -21.78
C SER A 51 10.24 -17.35 -20.26
N PHE A 52 9.75 -16.21 -19.76
CA PHE A 52 9.79 -15.87 -18.33
C PHE A 52 9.21 -16.96 -17.43
N ARG A 53 8.00 -17.45 -17.76
CA ARG A 53 7.31 -18.45 -16.93
C ARG A 53 8.11 -19.73 -16.78
N GLN A 54 8.72 -20.20 -17.87
CA GLN A 54 9.57 -21.40 -17.85
C GLN A 54 10.76 -21.23 -16.90
N HIS A 55 11.38 -20.06 -16.87
CA HIS A 55 12.50 -19.77 -15.98
C HIS A 55 12.04 -19.64 -14.52
N ALA A 56 10.93 -18.95 -14.27
CA ALA A 56 10.36 -18.81 -12.94
C ALA A 56 9.93 -20.16 -12.33
N ASP A 57 9.30 -21.04 -13.11
CA ASP A 57 8.89 -22.37 -12.65
C ASP A 57 10.07 -23.32 -12.41
N ALA A 58 11.25 -23.02 -12.96
CA ALA A 58 12.48 -23.79 -12.77
C ALA A 58 13.29 -23.35 -11.54
N LEU A 59 12.93 -22.24 -10.90
CA LEU A 59 13.62 -21.76 -9.70
C LEU A 59 13.36 -22.67 -8.51
N ALA A 60 14.39 -22.82 -7.67
CA ALA A 60 14.25 -23.48 -6.39
C ALA A 60 13.35 -22.64 -5.46
N ILE A 61 12.55 -23.34 -4.65
CA ILE A 61 11.90 -22.72 -3.50
C ILE A 61 13.00 -22.41 -2.48
N LEU A 62 13.27 -21.13 -2.28
CA LEU A 62 14.31 -20.65 -1.35
C LEU A 62 13.77 -20.61 0.08
N ASP A 63 14.61 -20.98 1.03
CA ASP A 63 14.28 -20.92 2.46
C ASP A 63 14.45 -19.49 3.01
N THR A 64 13.56 -19.11 3.91
CA THR A 64 13.54 -17.79 4.54
C THR A 64 14.34 -17.74 5.84
N SER A 65 14.92 -18.85 6.29
CA SER A 65 15.72 -18.94 7.52
C SER A 65 16.94 -18.02 7.54
N ASN A 66 17.45 -17.60 6.38
CA ASN A 66 18.58 -16.68 6.23
C ASN A 66 18.17 -15.19 6.23
N LEU A 67 16.89 -14.87 6.42
CA LEU A 67 16.41 -13.49 6.53
C LEU A 67 16.33 -13.10 8.01
N HIS A 68 17.15 -12.14 8.42
CA HIS A 68 17.32 -11.73 9.81
C HIS A 68 16.85 -10.30 10.05
N GLU A 69 17.08 -9.40 9.09
CA GLU A 69 16.76 -7.98 9.21
C GLU A 69 15.58 -7.58 8.30
N GLU A 70 14.87 -6.51 8.67
CA GLU A 70 13.65 -6.07 7.99
C GLU A 70 13.90 -5.67 6.53
N ASP A 71 15.07 -5.11 6.21
CA ASP A 71 15.46 -4.74 4.85
C ASP A 71 15.69 -5.96 3.95
N GLU A 72 16.23 -7.06 4.49
CA GLU A 72 16.34 -8.35 3.81
C GLU A 72 14.93 -8.90 3.49
N TRP A 73 14.02 -8.88 4.47
CA TRP A 73 12.62 -9.27 4.28
C TRP A 73 11.91 -8.42 3.23
N ARG A 74 12.11 -7.09 3.27
CA ARG A 74 11.55 -6.17 2.27
C ARG A 74 12.10 -6.46 0.88
N ARG A 75 13.41 -6.69 0.74
CA ARG A 75 14.02 -7.02 -0.56
C ARG A 75 13.48 -8.34 -1.10
N ALA A 76 13.44 -9.39 -0.29
CA ALA A 76 12.88 -10.69 -0.68
C ALA A 76 11.41 -10.57 -1.12
N TYR A 77 10.60 -9.81 -0.38
CA TYR A 77 9.21 -9.52 -0.76
C TYR A 77 9.11 -8.75 -2.09
N HIS A 78 9.96 -7.75 -2.32
CA HIS A 78 10.00 -7.04 -3.59
C HIS A 78 10.33 -7.97 -4.77
N LEU A 79 11.34 -8.82 -4.65
CA LEU A 79 11.69 -9.80 -5.69
C LEU A 79 10.53 -10.74 -6.00
N PHE A 80 9.85 -11.24 -4.96
CA PHE A 80 8.68 -12.08 -5.12
C PHE A 80 7.55 -11.35 -5.85
N ARG A 81 7.24 -10.11 -5.44
CA ARG A 81 6.15 -9.32 -6.02
C ARG A 81 6.39 -8.97 -7.47
N GLU A 82 7.63 -8.65 -7.86
CA GLU A 82 7.95 -8.40 -9.27
C GLU A 82 7.68 -9.64 -10.14
N GLN A 83 8.11 -10.82 -9.68
CA GLN A 83 7.81 -12.07 -10.38
C GLN A 83 6.31 -12.36 -10.44
N GLU A 84 5.61 -12.21 -9.31
CA GLU A 84 4.16 -12.41 -9.22
C GLU A 84 3.42 -11.50 -10.22
N HIS A 85 3.82 -10.23 -10.27
CA HIS A 85 3.28 -9.23 -11.16
C HIS A 85 3.46 -9.65 -12.62
N VAL A 86 4.70 -9.94 -13.06
CA VAL A 86 4.99 -10.38 -14.43
C VAL A 86 4.15 -11.61 -14.82
N ILE A 87 4.02 -12.58 -13.91
CA ILE A 87 3.28 -13.80 -14.21
C ILE A 87 1.77 -13.54 -14.28
N SER A 88 1.24 -12.63 -13.44
CA SER A 88 -0.18 -12.27 -13.48
C SER A 88 -0.61 -11.66 -14.81
N TRP A 89 0.26 -10.89 -15.47
CA TRP A 89 -0.01 -10.30 -16.78
C TRP A 89 0.17 -11.28 -17.95
N THR A 90 0.91 -12.37 -17.75
CA THR A 90 1.26 -13.33 -18.80
C THR A 90 0.46 -14.64 -18.72
N ALA A 91 -0.40 -14.81 -17.70
CA ALA A 91 -1.14 -16.05 -17.45
C ALA A 91 -2.65 -15.85 -17.27
N GLU A 92 -3.42 -16.88 -17.63
CA GLU A 92 -4.87 -16.97 -17.39
C GLU A 92 -5.14 -17.41 -15.94
N GLY A 93 -5.03 -16.49 -14.99
CA GLY A 93 -5.40 -16.72 -13.57
C GLY A 93 -4.45 -17.65 -12.79
N ARG A 94 -4.44 -17.52 -11.46
CA ARG A 94 -3.57 -18.30 -10.56
C ARG A 94 -4.36 -19.02 -9.45
N ILE A 95 -4.02 -20.29 -9.26
CA ILE A 95 -4.31 -21.05 -8.03
C ILE A 95 -3.09 -20.89 -7.12
N TYR A 96 -3.29 -20.46 -5.88
CA TYR A 96 -2.21 -20.42 -4.89
C TYR A 96 -2.09 -21.81 -4.28
N ASP A 97 -0.97 -22.49 -4.52
CA ASP A 97 -0.67 -23.80 -3.93
C ASP A 97 -0.24 -23.61 -2.48
N GLU A 98 -0.96 -24.24 -1.55
CA GLU A 98 -0.65 -24.26 -0.11
C GLU A 98 0.11 -25.53 0.29
N GLY A 99 0.48 -26.37 -0.68
CA GLY A 99 1.06 -27.69 -0.45
C GLY A 99 0.01 -28.79 -0.31
N GLU A 100 0.46 -30.04 -0.38
CA GLU A 100 -0.38 -31.25 -0.23
C GLU A 100 -1.55 -31.35 -1.24
N GLY A 101 -1.46 -30.69 -2.39
CA GLY A 101 -2.53 -30.67 -3.39
C GLY A 101 -3.73 -29.79 -3.02
N LYS A 102 -3.56 -28.88 -2.05
CA LYS A 102 -4.56 -27.87 -1.70
C LYS A 102 -4.16 -26.55 -2.32
N GLY A 103 -5.11 -25.91 -3.01
CA GLY A 103 -4.92 -24.56 -3.48
C GLY A 103 -6.24 -23.84 -3.65
N GLU A 104 -6.22 -22.54 -3.38
CA GLU A 104 -7.41 -21.69 -3.48
C GLU A 104 -7.22 -20.59 -4.50
N TRP A 105 -8.31 -20.25 -5.19
CA TRP A 105 -8.37 -19.05 -6.00
C TRP A 105 -8.44 -17.85 -5.08
N ARG A 106 -7.45 -16.96 -5.17
CA ARG A 106 -7.45 -15.69 -4.46
C ARG A 106 -7.40 -14.54 -5.44
N GLN A 107 -8.20 -13.53 -5.16
CA GLN A 107 -8.22 -12.28 -5.91
C GLN A 107 -7.69 -11.18 -5.01
N TYR A 108 -6.68 -10.47 -5.49
CA TYR A 108 -6.11 -9.31 -4.82
C TYR A 108 -6.20 -8.09 -5.74
N ASN A 109 -6.34 -6.90 -5.16
CA ASN A 109 -6.23 -5.64 -5.90
C ASN A 109 -4.79 -5.41 -6.37
N GLY A 110 -4.64 -4.87 -7.58
CA GLY A 110 -3.35 -4.43 -8.10
C GLY A 110 -2.83 -3.17 -7.40
N GLY A 111 -1.60 -2.78 -7.73
CA GLY A 111 -0.99 -1.54 -7.22
C GLY A 111 -1.79 -0.30 -7.64
N SER A 112 -2.06 0.60 -6.69
CA SER A 112 -2.74 1.86 -6.97
C SER A 112 -2.33 2.96 -5.99
N ASN A 113 -2.49 4.22 -6.39
CA ASN A 113 -2.18 5.37 -5.53
C ASN A 113 -3.01 5.40 -4.23
N ALA A 114 -4.14 4.68 -4.19
CA ALA A 114 -4.95 4.52 -2.99
C ALA A 114 -4.24 3.77 -1.86
N GLN A 115 -3.16 3.05 -2.17
CA GLN A 115 -2.28 2.38 -1.19
C GLN A 115 -1.25 3.33 -0.57
N SER A 116 -1.22 4.62 -0.98
CA SER A 116 -0.35 5.64 -0.37
C SER A 116 -0.88 6.07 0.99
N SER A 117 -0.09 5.85 2.04
CA SER A 117 -0.41 6.31 3.39
C SER A 117 -0.47 7.84 3.48
N LEU A 118 0.32 8.56 2.66
CA LEU A 118 0.28 10.02 2.62
C LEU A 118 -1.07 10.55 2.09
N MET A 119 -1.62 9.92 1.06
CA MET A 119 -2.91 10.31 0.50
C MET A 119 -4.02 10.13 1.54
N GLN A 120 -4.08 8.95 2.16
CA GLN A 120 -5.08 8.64 3.17
C GLN A 120 -4.90 9.44 4.47
N PHE A 121 -3.67 9.83 4.82
CA PHE A 121 -3.39 10.68 5.97
C PHE A 121 -4.11 12.03 5.88
N TRP A 122 -4.12 12.65 4.69
CA TRP A 122 -4.82 13.93 4.50
C TRP A 122 -6.34 13.77 4.61
N GLU A 123 -6.90 12.70 4.07
CA GLU A 123 -8.31 12.36 4.25
C GLU A 123 -8.68 12.17 5.73
N CYS A 124 -7.87 11.42 6.49
CA CYS A 124 -8.09 11.21 7.92
C CYS A 124 -7.96 12.52 8.72
N SER A 125 -6.95 13.34 8.39
CA SER A 125 -6.64 14.57 9.13
C SER A 125 -7.68 15.66 8.90
N VAL A 126 -8.11 15.85 7.65
CA VAL A 126 -9.14 16.83 7.31
C VAL A 126 -10.52 16.30 7.67
N GLY A 127 -10.75 14.99 7.54
CA GLY A 127 -12.05 14.34 7.78
C GLY A 127 -12.96 14.34 6.56
N VAL A 128 -12.40 14.51 5.36
CA VAL A 128 -13.12 14.43 4.09
C VAL A 128 -13.00 13.02 3.55
N LYS A 129 -14.11 12.28 3.48
CA LYS A 129 -14.12 10.94 2.88
C LYS A 129 -14.15 11.01 1.36
N HIS A 130 -13.23 10.31 0.71
CA HIS A 130 -13.26 10.24 -0.74
C HIS A 130 -14.36 9.28 -1.22
N VAL A 131 -15.29 9.77 -2.02
CA VAL A 131 -16.35 8.93 -2.59
C VAL A 131 -15.94 8.42 -3.97
N PRO A 132 -16.07 7.11 -4.26
CA PRO A 132 -15.74 6.58 -5.57
C PRO A 132 -16.59 7.29 -6.63
N THR A 133 -15.94 7.89 -7.62
CA THR A 133 -16.62 8.60 -8.71
C THR A 133 -16.27 7.92 -10.03
N ARG A 134 -17.29 7.62 -10.84
CA ARG A 134 -17.09 7.12 -12.22
C ARG A 134 -17.56 8.17 -13.19
N LEU A 135 -16.82 8.32 -14.29
CA LEU A 135 -17.29 9.10 -15.42
C LEU A 135 -18.27 8.26 -16.24
N THR A 136 -19.52 8.68 -16.29
CA THR A 136 -20.54 8.10 -17.17
C THR A 136 -20.76 9.10 -18.31
N GLY A 137 -19.95 8.99 -19.37
CA GLY A 137 -19.81 10.06 -20.36
C GLY A 137 -18.94 11.22 -19.83
N ASN A 138 -19.41 12.47 -19.96
CA ASN A 138 -18.72 13.66 -19.42
C ASN A 138 -19.19 14.05 -18.00
N THR A 139 -20.13 13.32 -17.42
CA THR A 139 -20.66 13.62 -16.09
C THR A 139 -20.04 12.71 -15.03
N PRO A 140 -19.42 13.26 -13.98
CA PRO A 140 -19.00 12.48 -12.82
C PRO A 140 -20.24 12.01 -12.05
N GLU A 141 -20.35 10.69 -11.88
CA GLU A 141 -21.39 10.03 -11.12
C GLU A 141 -20.77 9.41 -9.86
N VAL A 142 -21.29 9.80 -8.70
CA VAL A 142 -20.86 9.24 -7.42
C VAL A 142 -21.40 7.83 -7.29
N ILE A 143 -20.51 6.85 -7.15
CA ILE A 143 -20.87 5.46 -6.93
C ILE A 143 -21.08 5.26 -5.44
N SER A 144 -22.26 4.71 -5.07
CA SER A 144 -22.50 4.32 -3.68
C SER A 144 -21.56 3.17 -3.28
N PRO A 145 -21.02 3.20 -2.05
CA PRO A 145 -20.15 2.12 -1.57
C PRO A 145 -20.88 0.77 -1.62
N LYS A 146 -20.11 -0.33 -1.80
CA LYS A 146 -20.66 -1.69 -1.82
C LYS A 146 -21.44 -1.95 -0.52
N LYS A 147 -22.66 -2.47 -0.66
CA LYS A 147 -23.57 -2.70 0.48
C LYS A 147 -22.93 -3.69 1.47
N GLY A 148 -22.56 -3.22 2.65
CA GLY A 148 -21.97 -4.03 3.72
C GLY A 148 -20.46 -4.30 3.60
N GLY A 149 -19.77 -3.66 2.67
CA GLY A 149 -18.31 -3.70 2.56
C GLY A 149 -17.64 -2.45 3.12
N ASN A 150 -16.35 -2.57 3.47
CA ASN A 150 -15.51 -1.41 3.77
C ASN A 150 -15.38 -0.53 2.51
N ASP A 151 -15.10 0.77 2.70
CA ASP A 151 -14.79 1.65 1.58
C ASP A 151 -13.54 1.13 0.85
N PHE A 152 -13.41 1.44 -0.45
CA PHE A 152 -12.26 1.01 -1.25
C PHE A 152 -10.95 1.48 -0.61
N LEU A 153 -10.90 2.72 -0.11
CA LEU A 153 -9.72 3.25 0.57
C LEU A 153 -9.41 2.53 1.88
N ASP A 154 -10.44 2.16 2.66
CA ASP A 154 -10.27 1.36 3.87
C ASP A 154 -9.69 -0.03 3.54
N GLU A 155 -10.15 -0.65 2.44
CA GLU A 155 -9.58 -1.91 1.95
C GLU A 155 -8.11 -1.76 1.55
N MET A 156 -7.73 -0.62 0.95
CA MET A 156 -6.33 -0.36 0.54
C MET A 156 -5.35 -0.23 1.70
N ARG A 157 -5.83 -0.02 2.94
CA ARG A 157 -4.97 -0.06 4.14
C ARG A 157 -4.37 -1.43 4.40
N ASN A 158 -5.01 -2.51 3.94
CA ASN A 158 -4.46 -3.87 4.03
C ASN A 158 -3.23 -4.08 3.12
N TYR A 159 -2.97 -3.15 2.20
CA TYR A 159 -1.83 -3.15 1.30
C TYR A 159 -0.72 -2.19 1.76
N MET A 160 -0.91 -1.48 2.88
CA MET A 160 0.10 -0.62 3.49
C MET A 160 0.96 -1.40 4.49
N PRO A 161 2.18 -0.95 4.80
CA PRO A 161 2.91 -1.43 5.96
C PRO A 161 2.03 -1.30 7.22
N GLY A 162 2.00 -2.36 8.04
CA GLY A 162 1.16 -2.42 9.24
C GLY A 162 1.29 -1.19 10.16
N PRO A 163 2.51 -0.70 10.46
CA PRO A 163 2.71 0.53 11.22
C PRO A 163 2.06 1.77 10.58
N HIS A 164 2.06 1.88 9.25
CA HIS A 164 1.41 3.00 8.55
C HIS A 164 -0.11 2.90 8.63
N ALA A 165 -0.69 1.71 8.48
CA ALA A 165 -2.12 1.51 8.64
C ALA A 165 -2.59 1.86 10.07
N ALA A 166 -1.84 1.42 11.09
CA ALA A 166 -2.11 1.75 12.49
C ALA A 166 -2.02 3.27 12.78
N PHE A 167 -1.11 3.98 12.09
CA PHE A 167 -1.02 5.44 12.19
C PHE A 167 -2.28 6.14 11.67
N LEU A 168 -2.80 5.70 10.52
CA LEU A 168 -4.01 6.27 9.94
C LEU A 168 -5.23 6.04 10.83
N GLU A 169 -5.33 4.85 11.44
CA GLU A 169 -6.35 4.57 12.46
C GLU A 169 -6.20 5.53 13.63
N LYS A 170 -4.97 5.72 14.14
CA LYS A 170 -4.72 6.61 15.27
C LYS A 170 -5.07 8.08 14.99
N ILE A 171 -4.71 8.58 13.82
CA ILE A 171 -5.03 9.96 13.40
C ILE A 171 -6.54 10.14 13.23
N SER A 172 -7.25 9.12 12.75
CA SER A 172 -8.71 9.14 12.62
C SER A 172 -9.43 9.26 13.96
N GLU A 173 -8.87 8.70 15.05
CA GLU A 173 -9.44 8.76 16.40
C GLU A 173 -9.31 10.13 17.09
N ILE A 174 -8.22 10.85 16.83
CA ILE A 174 -7.81 12.03 17.61
C ILE A 174 -8.71 13.26 17.39
N SER A 175 -9.59 13.21 16.39
CA SER A 175 -10.52 14.23 15.90
C SER A 175 -10.02 14.89 14.60
N PRO A 176 -10.77 14.75 13.50
CA PRO A 176 -10.49 15.49 12.28
C PRO A 176 -10.56 17.01 12.48
N ILE A 177 -9.73 17.74 11.73
CA ILE A 177 -9.67 19.20 11.74
C ILE A 177 -11.06 19.81 11.43
N HIS A 178 -11.86 19.17 10.57
CA HIS A 178 -13.20 19.63 10.22
C HIS A 178 -14.15 19.72 11.44
N THR A 179 -13.98 18.88 12.46
CA THR A 179 -14.77 18.99 13.70
C THR A 179 -14.49 20.30 14.43
N TYR A 180 -13.24 20.76 14.43
CA TYR A 180 -12.87 22.06 14.98
C TYR A 180 -13.40 23.20 14.11
N VAL A 181 -13.24 23.12 12.78
CA VAL A 181 -13.68 24.16 11.84
C VAL A 181 -15.19 24.43 11.91
N ASN A 182 -15.99 23.38 12.11
CA ASN A 182 -17.45 23.53 12.23
C ASN A 182 -17.92 23.89 13.63
N SER A 183 -17.01 23.98 14.61
CA SER A 183 -17.38 24.45 15.94
C SER A 183 -17.69 25.96 15.91
N SER A 184 -18.63 26.38 16.75
CA SER A 184 -19.01 27.80 16.89
C SER A 184 -17.86 28.71 17.32
N ASP A 185 -16.79 28.12 17.85
CA ASP A 185 -15.66 28.82 18.45
C ASP A 185 -14.49 28.97 17.47
N CYS A 186 -14.63 28.49 16.22
CA CYS A 186 -13.57 28.54 15.21
C CYS A 186 -13.45 29.95 14.60
N PRO A 187 -12.26 30.59 14.63
CA PRO A 187 -12.02 31.86 13.94
C PRO A 187 -12.23 31.74 12.43
N SER A 188 -12.77 32.80 11.81
CA SER A 188 -13.05 32.84 10.37
C SER A 188 -11.81 32.67 9.51
N GLU A 189 -10.64 33.11 9.98
CA GLU A 189 -9.36 32.99 9.30
C GLU A 189 -8.97 31.52 9.13
N VAL A 190 -9.23 30.67 10.13
CA VAL A 190 -8.92 29.23 10.09
C VAL A 190 -9.81 28.54 9.05
N THR A 191 -11.09 28.89 9.00
CA THR A 191 -12.03 28.36 8.00
C THR A 191 -11.64 28.78 6.58
N GLN A 192 -11.23 30.03 6.38
CA GLN A 192 -10.76 30.52 5.07
C GLN A 192 -9.47 29.82 4.61
N CYS A 193 -8.54 29.53 5.52
CA CYS A 193 -7.32 28.80 5.19
C CYS A 193 -7.57 27.35 4.77
N LEU A 194 -8.64 26.71 5.27
CA LEU A 194 -8.94 25.30 4.98
C LEU A 194 -9.88 25.10 3.77
N GLN A 195 -10.64 26.12 3.36
CA GLN A 195 -11.46 26.07 2.15
C GLN A 195 -10.75 25.55 0.89
N PRO A 196 -9.50 25.96 0.55
CA PRO A 196 -8.82 25.46 -0.64
C PRO A 196 -8.26 24.03 -0.48
N CYS A 197 -8.29 23.45 0.72
CA CYS A 197 -7.78 22.11 1.00
C CYS A 197 -8.83 21.00 0.85
N CYS A 198 -10.10 21.36 0.68
CA CYS A 198 -11.24 20.46 0.49
C CYS A 198 -11.71 20.50 -0.96
#